data_AF-A0A328BMB0-F1
#
_entry.id   AF-A0A328BMB0-F1
#
_cell.length_a   1.000
_cell.length_b   1.000
_cell.length_c   1.000
_cell.angle_alpha   90.00
_cell.angle_beta   90.00
_cell.angle_gamma   90.00
#
_symmetry.space_group_name_H-M   'P 1'
#
loop_
_entity.id
_entity.type
_entity.pdbx_description
1 polymer ?
#
loop_
_entity_poly.entity_id
_entity_poly.type
_entity_poly.pdbx_seq_one_letter_code
_entity_poly.pdbx_strand_id
1 'polypeptide(L)'
;MTGKLVLFAVSLLALAGPRAQAQSAPKPADADAAIRRLGTAFVQVPTHVGLSVGIVDHGQKSLYHFGSTQKGRQQVPTAQTVYEIGSVSKTFNSLLRTKPEKLAGRVLSPVC
;
A
#
# COMPACT_ATOMS: atom_id res chain seq x y z
N MET A 1 -21.82 -40.06 45.53
CA MET A 1 -22.21 -39.68 44.15
C MET A 1 -21.75 -38.24 43.84
N THR A 2 -20.45 -37.97 43.86
CA THR A 2 -19.91 -36.59 43.80
C THR A 2 -18.73 -36.43 42.83
N GLY A 3 -18.23 -37.51 42.22
CA GLY A 3 -17.04 -37.49 41.36
C GLY A 3 -17.29 -37.28 39.86
N LYS A 4 -18.54 -37.20 39.40
CA LYS A 4 -18.86 -37.03 37.97
C LYS A 4 -18.97 -35.57 37.52
N LEU A 5 -19.06 -34.63 38.46
CA LEU A 5 -19.27 -33.21 38.13
C LEU A 5 -17.96 -32.46 37.82
N VAL A 6 -16.83 -32.90 38.39
CA VAL A 6 -15.51 -32.25 38.18
C VAL A 6 -14.91 -32.59 36.81
N LEU A 7 -15.25 -33.76 36.25
CA LEU A 7 -14.65 -34.22 34.99
C LEU A 7 -15.24 -33.50 33.75
N PHE A 8 -16.44 -32.93 33.85
CA PHE A 8 -17.06 -32.19 32.75
C PHE A 8 -16.59 -30.73 32.64
N ALA A 9 -16.11 -30.14 33.74
CA ALA A 9 -15.64 -28.74 33.74
C ALA A 9 -14.25 -28.56 33.12
N VAL A 10 -13.44 -29.62 33.04
CA VAL A 10 -12.08 -29.56 32.48
C VAL A 10 -12.05 -29.73 30.96
N SER A 11 -13.11 -30.28 30.35
CA SER A 11 -13.13 -30.57 28.91
C SER A 11 -13.66 -29.44 28.03
N LEU A 12 -14.17 -28.35 28.61
CA LEU A 12 -14.70 -27.20 27.86
C LEU A 12 -13.79 -25.97 27.83
N LEU A 13 -12.58 -26.07 28.40
CA LEU A 13 -11.59 -24.97 28.43
C LEU A 13 -10.40 -25.23 27.48
N ALA A 14 -10.63 -25.92 26.36
CA ALA A 14 -9.60 -26.24 25.37
C ALA A 14 -9.94 -25.80 23.92
N LEU A 15 -11.01 -25.03 23.69
CA LEU A 15 -11.49 -24.71 22.34
C LEU A 15 -11.61 -23.22 21.97
N ALA A 16 -11.07 -22.29 22.76
CA ALA A 16 -11.10 -20.87 22.40
C ALA A 16 -9.87 -20.09 22.86
N GLY A 17 -8.69 -20.50 22.42
CA GLY A 17 -7.57 -19.56 22.35
C GLY A 17 -7.78 -18.64 21.14
N PRO A 18 -7.66 -17.31 21.26
CA PRO A 18 -7.65 -16.45 20.08
C PRO A 18 -6.43 -16.84 19.26
N ARG A 19 -6.66 -17.48 18.11
CA ARG A 19 -5.65 -17.55 17.05
C ARG A 19 -5.52 -16.13 16.50
N ALA A 20 -4.73 -15.31 17.19
CA ALA A 20 -4.10 -14.17 16.57
C ALA A 20 -3.16 -14.74 15.51
N GLN A 21 -3.70 -14.96 14.31
CA GLN A 21 -2.93 -15.32 13.15
C GLN A 21 -2.14 -14.07 12.80
N ALA A 22 -0.96 -13.92 13.41
CA ALA A 22 0.02 -12.94 12.99
C ALA A 22 0.35 -13.29 11.54
N GLN A 23 -0.28 -12.59 10.60
CA GLN A 23 0.17 -12.59 9.22
C GLN A 23 1.57 -11.99 9.24
N SER A 24 2.57 -12.87 9.30
CA SER A 24 3.96 -12.49 9.10
C SER A 24 4.03 -11.69 7.81
N ALA A 25 4.66 -10.52 7.87
CA ALA A 25 4.87 -9.68 6.70
C ALA A 25 5.41 -10.55 5.56
N PRO A 26 4.86 -10.43 4.33
CA PRO A 26 5.34 -11.20 3.19
C PRO A 26 6.85 -11.06 3.09
N LYS A 27 7.56 -12.18 2.93
CA LYS A 27 9.00 -12.14 2.70
C LYS A 27 9.24 -11.35 1.40
N PRO A 28 10.32 -10.57 1.25
CA PRO A 28 10.51 -9.71 0.08
C PRO A 28 10.36 -10.43 -1.27
N ALA A 29 10.83 -11.69 -1.37
CA ALA A 29 10.66 -12.52 -2.56
C ALA A 29 9.18 -12.88 -2.88
N ASP A 30 8.36 -13.04 -1.85
CA ASP A 30 6.93 -13.35 -2.00
C ASP A 30 6.16 -12.09 -2.46
N ALA A 31 6.55 -10.91 -1.96
CA ALA A 31 6.00 -9.63 -2.38
C ALA A 31 6.32 -9.34 -3.85
N ASP A 32 7.57 -9.56 -4.28
CA ASP A 32 8.01 -9.41 -5.67
C ASP A 32 7.17 -10.27 -6.64
N ALA A 33 7.00 -11.54 -6.31
CA ALA A 33 6.20 -12.46 -7.11
C ALA A 33 4.73 -12.01 -7.18
N ALA A 34 4.17 -11.54 -6.06
CA ALA A 34 2.81 -11.04 -6.01
C ALA A 34 2.62 -9.78 -6.87
N ILE A 35 3.52 -8.81 -6.78
CA ILE A 35 3.48 -7.57 -7.56
C ILE A 35 3.55 -7.88 -9.05
N ARG A 36 4.48 -8.76 -9.45
CA ARG A 36 4.60 -9.18 -10.86
C ARG A 36 3.33 -9.84 -11.36
N ARG A 37 2.78 -10.81 -10.62
CA ARG A 37 1.54 -11.49 -11.00
C ARG A 37 0.37 -10.52 -11.15
N LEU A 38 0.17 -9.66 -10.15
CA LEU A 38 -0.96 -8.72 -10.14
C LEU A 38 -0.79 -7.63 -11.19
N GLY A 39 0.42 -7.08 -11.36
CA GLY A 39 0.71 -6.08 -12.39
C GLY A 39 0.54 -6.62 -13.81
N THR A 40 0.99 -7.86 -14.07
CA THR A 40 0.74 -8.55 -15.34
C THR A 40 -0.75 -8.76 -15.59
N ALA A 41 -1.49 -9.23 -14.59
CA ALA A 41 -2.94 -9.41 -14.71
C ALA A 41 -3.67 -8.07 -14.94
N PHE A 42 -3.22 -6.99 -14.31
CA PHE A 42 -3.82 -5.66 -14.45
C PHE A 42 -3.78 -5.16 -15.89
N VAL A 43 -2.65 -5.30 -16.59
CA VAL A 43 -2.48 -4.82 -17.97
C VAL A 43 -3.06 -5.77 -19.03
N GLN A 44 -3.54 -6.96 -18.64
CA GLN A 44 -4.28 -7.86 -19.55
C GLN A 44 -5.70 -7.36 -19.82
N VAL A 45 -6.24 -6.48 -18.97
CA VAL A 45 -7.54 -5.86 -19.20
C VAL A 45 -7.43 -4.87 -20.37
N PRO A 46 -8.25 -4.97 -21.43
CA PRO A 46 -8.09 -4.16 -22.65
C PRO A 46 -8.14 -2.64 -22.48
N THR A 47 -8.74 -2.16 -21.39
CA THR A 47 -8.83 -0.74 -21.04
C THR A 47 -7.58 -0.21 -20.34
N HIS A 48 -6.73 -1.08 -19.80
CA HIS A 48 -5.53 -0.69 -19.07
C HIS A 48 -4.32 -0.73 -20.00
N VAL A 49 -3.74 0.43 -20.27
CA VAL A 49 -2.63 0.56 -21.24
C VAL A 49 -1.28 0.25 -20.60
N GLY A 50 -1.00 0.77 -19.41
CA GLY A 50 0.25 0.53 -18.70
C GLY A 50 0.17 0.89 -17.23
N LEU A 51 1.12 0.35 -16.45
CA LEU A 51 1.18 0.52 -15.01
C LEU A 51 2.65 0.62 -14.56
N SER A 52 2.93 1.57 -13.67
CA SER A 52 4.21 1.66 -12.96
C SER A 52 3.96 1.62 -11.46
N VAL A 53 4.70 0.77 -10.75
CA VAL A 53 4.59 0.59 -9.29
C VAL A 53 5.96 0.87 -8.68
N GLY A 54 6.00 1.79 -7.72
CA GLY A 54 7.18 2.06 -6.92
C GLY A 54 6.91 1.79 -5.45
N ILE A 55 7.82 1.07 -4.80
CA ILE A 55 7.75 0.74 -3.37
C ILE A 55 9.00 1.28 -2.70
N VAL A 56 8.80 1.99 -1.58
CA VAL A 56 9.88 2.42 -0.69
C VAL A 56 9.66 1.76 0.66
N ASP A 57 10.55 0.84 1.03
CA ASP A 57 10.48 0.10 2.28
C ASP A 57 11.86 0.04 2.93
N HIS A 58 11.96 0.41 4.20
CA HIS A 58 13.23 0.52 4.94
C HIS A 58 14.37 1.23 4.16
N GLY A 59 14.02 2.27 3.38
CA GLY A 59 14.97 3.03 2.55
C GLY A 59 15.36 2.35 1.23
N GLN A 60 14.97 1.11 1.00
CA GLN A 60 15.13 0.41 -0.28
C GLN A 60 14.01 0.80 -1.25
N LYS A 61 14.35 0.96 -2.53
CA LYS A 61 13.41 1.33 -3.59
C LYS A 61 13.33 0.22 -4.62
N SER A 62 12.13 -0.24 -4.90
CA SER A 62 11.85 -1.21 -5.96
C SER A 62 10.86 -0.63 -6.95
N LEU A 63 11.12 -0.83 -8.24
CA LEU A 63 10.31 -0.32 -9.35
C LEU A 63 9.87 -1.47 -10.26
N TYR A 64 8.60 -1.49 -10.64
CA TYR A 64 8.00 -2.49 -11.51
C TYR A 64 7.17 -1.79 -12.59
N HIS A 65 7.33 -2.21 -13.84
CA HIS A 65 6.65 -1.60 -14.99
C HIS A 65 5.96 -2.67 -15.82
N PHE A 66 4.74 -2.38 -16.28
CA PHE A 66 3.88 -3.31 -17.00
C PHE A 66 3.16 -2.61 -18.15
N GLY A 67 2.81 -3.38 -19.19
CA GLY A 67 2.04 -2.88 -20.33
C GLY A 67 2.85 -1.93 -21.22
N SER A 68 2.21 -0.85 -21.69
CA SER A 68 2.82 0.17 -22.54
C SER A 68 2.49 1.60 -22.11
N THR A 69 3.30 2.56 -22.57
CA THR A 69 3.05 4.01 -22.45
C THR A 69 1.94 4.50 -23.38
N GLN A 70 1.62 3.77 -24.45
CA GLN A 70 0.65 4.19 -25.47
C GLN A 70 -0.15 3.01 -26.00
N LYS A 71 -1.45 3.22 -26.23
CA LYS A 71 -2.33 2.18 -26.79
C LYS A 71 -1.87 1.80 -28.19
N GLY A 72 -1.77 0.50 -28.46
CA GLY A 72 -1.33 -0.01 -29.76
C GLY A 72 0.17 0.08 -30.02
N ARG A 73 0.97 0.55 -29.05
CA ARG A 73 2.44 0.50 -29.07
C ARG A 73 2.92 -0.56 -28.08
N GLN A 74 4.13 -1.07 -28.29
CA GLN A 74 4.82 -1.95 -27.34
C GLN A 74 6.02 -1.24 -26.72
N GLN A 75 5.77 -0.07 -26.14
CA GLN A 75 6.78 0.69 -25.39
C GLN A 75 6.51 0.56 -23.90
N VAL A 76 7.31 -0.25 -23.19
CA VAL A 76 7.15 -0.46 -21.73
C VAL A 76 7.46 0.84 -20.97
N PRO A 77 6.70 1.19 -19.92
CA PRO A 77 7.03 2.33 -19.06
C PRO A 77 8.39 2.18 -18.37
N THR A 78 8.95 3.30 -17.94
CA THR A 78 10.22 3.37 -17.22
C THR A 78 10.04 4.21 -15.96
N ALA A 79 11.08 4.29 -15.13
CA ALA A 79 11.12 5.15 -13.95
C ALA A 79 10.94 6.65 -14.29
N GLN A 80 11.15 7.03 -15.56
CA GLN A 80 11.05 8.40 -16.07
C GLN A 80 9.73 8.66 -16.82
N THR A 81 8.86 7.66 -16.95
CA THR A 81 7.55 7.86 -17.59
C THR A 81 6.69 8.80 -16.75
N VAL A 82 6.19 9.86 -17.38
CA VAL A 82 5.35 10.88 -16.74
C VAL A 82 3.88 10.48 -16.84
N TYR A 83 3.16 10.60 -15.73
CA TYR A 83 1.73 10.33 -15.63
C TYR A 83 1.00 11.55 -15.09
N GLU A 84 -0.25 11.74 -15.51
CA GLU A 84 -1.17 12.63 -14.82
C GLU A 84 -1.57 11.99 -13.48
N ILE A 85 -1.35 12.70 -12.38
CA ILE A 85 -1.59 12.20 -11.02
C ILE A 85 -2.93 12.69 -10.42
N GLY A 86 -3.67 13.51 -11.16
CA GLY A 86 -4.99 14.02 -10.76
C GLY A 86 -4.98 14.70 -9.39
N SER A 87 -5.88 14.29 -8.51
CA SER A 87 -6.05 14.91 -7.18
C SER A 87 -4.85 14.73 -6.25
N VAL A 88 -3.90 13.84 -6.55
CA VAL A 88 -2.63 13.77 -5.80
C VAL A 88 -1.89 15.10 -5.89
N SER A 89 -2.03 15.86 -6.98
CA SER A 89 -1.46 17.22 -7.11
C SER A 89 -1.90 18.18 -5.98
N LYS A 90 -3.05 17.95 -5.33
CA LYS A 90 -3.51 18.78 -4.22
C LYS A 90 -2.61 18.67 -2.99
N THR A 91 -1.95 17.53 -2.76
CA THR A 91 -1.01 17.38 -1.63
C THR A 91 0.20 18.29 -1.83
N PHE A 92 0.71 18.40 -3.07
CA PHE A 92 1.77 19.34 -3.42
C PHE A 92 1.32 20.79 -3.25
N ASN A 93 0.09 21.13 -3.65
CA ASN A 93 -0.46 22.48 -3.44
C ASN A 93 -0.62 22.81 -1.95
N SER A 94 -1.10 21.85 -1.14
CA SER A 94 -1.17 22.02 0.31
C SER A 94 0.23 22.20 0.90
N LEU A 95 1.20 21.38 0.51
CA LEU A 95 2.59 21.53 0.95
C LEU A 95 3.18 22.87 0.53
N LEU A 96 2.85 23.36 -0.68
CA LEU A 96 3.25 24.68 -1.17
C LEU A 96 2.63 25.81 -0.31
N ARG A 97 1.35 25.71 0.04
CA ARG A 97 0.67 26.67 0.91
C ARG A 97 1.17 26.63 2.35
N THR A 98 1.57 25.45 2.82
CA THR A 98 2.15 25.24 4.15
C THR A 98 3.66 25.51 4.17
N LYS A 99 4.31 25.79 3.01
CA LYS A 99 5.72 26.20 2.98
C LYS A 99 5.95 27.35 3.97
N PRO A 100 7.12 27.39 4.60
CA PRO A 100 7.33 28.05 5.88
C PRO A 100 7.35 29.57 5.77
N GLU A 101 6.19 30.19 5.66
CA GLU A 101 5.95 31.45 6.39
C GLU A 101 5.43 31.12 7.81
N LYS A 102 4.75 29.99 7.98
CA LYS A 102 4.16 29.51 9.25
C LYS A 102 5.07 28.62 10.11
N LEU A 103 6.34 28.43 9.73
CA LEU A 103 7.33 27.78 10.62
C LEU A 103 8.33 28.80 11.22
N ALA A 104 8.17 30.09 10.93
CA ALA A 104 8.98 31.18 11.49
C ALA A 104 8.26 32.00 12.59
N GLY A 105 7.22 31.45 13.22
CA GLY A 105 6.62 32.06 14.40
C GLY A 105 5.91 33.41 14.19
N ARG A 106 5.36 33.70 12.99
CA ARG A 106 4.46 34.84 12.79
C ARG A 106 3.11 34.40 12.25
N VAL A 107 2.22 34.05 13.17
CA VAL A 107 0.80 34.37 12.99
C VAL A 107 0.67 35.86 13.28
N LEU A 108 0.95 36.71 12.30
CA LEU A 108 0.53 38.11 12.42
C LEU A 108 -0.99 38.14 12.29
N SER A 109 -1.59 38.42 13.44
CA SER A 109 -2.93 38.87 13.85
C SER A 109 -4.12 38.74 12.88
N PRO A 110 -5.33 38.48 13.43
CA PRO A 110 -6.56 38.62 12.67
C PRO A 110 -6.75 40.10 12.32
N VAL A 111 -6.98 40.38 11.04
CA VAL A 111 -7.53 41.67 10.61
C VAL A 111 -9.04 41.54 10.77
N CYS A 112 -9.61 42.45 11.56
CA CYS A 112 -11.05 42.65 11.73
C CYS A 112 -11.74 42.94 10.39
#